data_AF-A0A9Q7B3R2-F1
#
_entry.id   AF-A0A9Q7B3R2-F1
#
_cell.length_a   1.000
_cell.length_b   1.000
_cell.length_c   1.000
_cell.angle_alpha   90.00
_cell.angle_beta   90.00
_cell.angle_gamma   90.00
#
_symmetry.space_group_name_H-M   'P 1'
#
loop_
_entity.id
_entity.type
_entity.pdbx_description
1 polymer ?
#
loop_
_entity_poly.entity_id
_entity_poly.type
_entity_poly.pdbx_seq_one_letter_code
_entity_poly.pdbx_strand_id
1 'polypeptide(L)'
;MSPSRPKDAGIPPTTHTALIKDPVSMWEKLVWDVEVFRDIQCSYPDERQPLAYAAINVSIASWSLGQWVQSAKKRAARDKREEFSDTLFWANLHQMIPEQAMCDAIANTSKHSRYEARDWQGGEVRIDWVEGNEDVPSGWQFSHVHSGTNVAKLAQNTFQSLCNNWWRYLVAHGHTEDELRTPRFLNNKIARIFGDRPLEVGEAKG
;
A
#
# COMPACT_ATOMS: atom_id res chain seq x y z
N MET A 1 -3.45 -11.42 45.71
CA MET A 1 -3.68 -12.75 45.10
C MET A 1 -4.48 -12.55 43.82
N SER A 2 -3.84 -12.60 42.66
CA SER A 2 -4.55 -12.49 41.37
C SER A 2 -5.26 -13.81 41.08
N PRO A 3 -6.52 -13.81 40.64
CA PRO A 3 -7.21 -15.04 40.25
C PRO A 3 -6.50 -15.66 39.05
N SER A 4 -6.05 -16.89 39.22
CA SER A 4 -5.45 -17.70 38.15
C SER A 4 -6.47 -17.89 37.03
N ARG A 5 -6.09 -17.47 35.81
CA ARG A 5 -6.87 -17.71 34.59
C ARG A 5 -7.16 -19.21 34.44
N PRO A 6 -8.39 -19.63 34.13
CA PRO A 6 -8.69 -21.04 33.88
C PRO A 6 -7.77 -21.56 32.77
N LYS A 7 -7.13 -22.71 32.99
CA LYS A 7 -6.41 -23.42 31.93
C LYS A 7 -7.47 -23.94 30.95
N ASP A 8 -7.65 -23.28 29.83
CA ASP A 8 -8.55 -23.73 28.77
C ASP A 8 -8.19 -25.16 28.36
N ALA A 9 -9.16 -26.05 28.51
CA ALA A 9 -9.03 -27.47 28.29
C ALA A 9 -9.08 -27.77 26.79
N GLY A 10 -7.96 -28.22 26.22
CA GLY A 10 -7.93 -29.23 25.16
C GLY A 10 -8.47 -28.88 23.77
N ILE A 11 -8.87 -27.64 23.46
CA ILE A 11 -9.19 -27.27 22.08
C ILE A 11 -7.85 -27.09 21.33
N PRO A 12 -7.54 -27.92 20.33
CA PRO A 12 -6.32 -27.72 19.54
C PRO A 12 -6.38 -26.37 18.83
N PRO A 13 -5.26 -25.65 18.71
CA PRO A 13 -5.23 -24.36 18.05
C PRO A 13 -5.71 -24.48 16.60
N THR A 14 -6.66 -23.64 16.21
CA THR A 14 -7.08 -23.52 14.81
C THR A 14 -6.02 -22.79 14.02
N THR A 15 -5.45 -23.44 13.00
CA THR A 15 -4.49 -22.81 12.09
C THR A 15 -5.23 -22.04 10.99
N HIS A 16 -4.91 -20.76 10.85
CA HIS A 16 -5.38 -19.92 9.75
C HIS A 16 -4.20 -19.51 8.87
N THR A 17 -4.28 -19.76 7.56
CA THR A 17 -3.26 -19.35 6.60
C THR A 17 -3.82 -18.25 5.69
N ALA A 18 -3.15 -17.10 5.64
CA ALA A 18 -3.43 -16.06 4.67
C ALA A 18 -2.55 -16.26 3.44
N LEU A 19 -3.16 -16.40 2.26
CA LEU A 19 -2.46 -16.59 0.99
C LEU A 19 -2.69 -15.40 0.07
N ILE A 20 -1.61 -14.75 -0.34
CA ILE A 20 -1.61 -13.79 -1.45
C ILE A 20 -1.40 -14.61 -2.72
N LYS A 21 -2.42 -14.66 -3.58
CA LYS A 21 -2.49 -15.60 -4.70
C LYS A 21 -2.60 -14.92 -6.06
N ASP A 22 -2.98 -13.65 -6.07
CA ASP A 22 -3.26 -12.86 -7.27
C ASP A 22 -3.04 -11.36 -7.02
N PRO A 23 -2.98 -10.53 -8.07
CA PRO A 23 -2.82 -9.08 -7.92
C PRO A 23 -3.87 -8.40 -7.05
N VAL A 24 -5.12 -8.87 -7.03
CA VAL A 24 -6.20 -8.28 -6.23
C VAL A 24 -5.96 -8.54 -4.74
N SER A 25 -5.60 -9.76 -4.35
CA SER A 25 -5.23 -10.10 -2.97
C SER A 25 -3.97 -9.36 -2.50
N MET A 26 -3.03 -9.07 -3.41
CA MET A 26 -1.85 -8.25 -3.09
C MET A 26 -2.23 -6.77 -2.92
N TRP A 27 -3.20 -6.28 -3.69
CA TRP A 27 -3.79 -4.95 -3.49
C TRP A 27 -4.52 -4.85 -2.15
N GLU A 28 -5.27 -5.87 -1.73
CA GLU A 28 -5.90 -5.87 -0.40
C GLU A 28 -4.86 -5.75 0.72
N LYS A 29 -3.69 -6.40 0.57
CA LYS A 29 -2.55 -6.21 1.49
C LYS A 29 -2.02 -4.78 1.45
N LEU A 30 -1.89 -4.16 0.27
CA LEU A 30 -1.48 -2.76 0.18
C LEU A 30 -2.44 -1.85 0.96
N VAL A 31 -3.75 -2.03 0.79
CA VAL A 31 -4.75 -1.26 1.56
C VAL A 31 -4.61 -1.52 3.06
N TRP A 32 -4.34 -2.77 3.47
CA TRP A 32 -4.09 -3.09 4.88
C TRP A 32 -2.89 -2.32 5.44
N ASP A 33 -1.76 -2.30 4.74
CA ASP A 33 -0.56 -1.60 5.20
C ASP A 33 -0.79 -0.08 5.28
N VAL A 34 -1.57 0.49 4.35
CA VAL A 34 -1.99 1.90 4.40
C VAL A 34 -2.88 2.20 5.60
N GLU A 35 -3.80 1.30 5.93
CA GLU A 35 -4.65 1.41 7.13
C GLU A 35 -3.84 1.32 8.42
N VAL A 36 -2.87 0.41 8.51
CA VAL A 36 -1.95 0.32 9.67
C VAL A 36 -1.14 1.60 9.82
N PHE A 37 -0.60 2.13 8.72
CA PHE A 37 0.10 3.40 8.72
C PHE A 37 -0.78 4.54 9.25
N ARG A 38 -2.03 4.65 8.75
CA ARG A 38 -2.97 5.67 9.21
C ARG A 38 -3.32 5.52 10.68
N ASP A 39 -3.56 4.29 11.15
CA ASP A 39 -3.90 4.03 12.55
C ASP A 39 -2.76 4.42 13.50
N ILE A 40 -1.51 4.05 13.16
CA ILE A 40 -0.33 4.47 13.93
C ILE A 40 -0.22 5.98 13.94
N GLN A 41 -0.43 6.63 12.80
CA GLN A 41 -0.30 8.08 12.71
C GLN A 41 -1.35 8.82 13.56
N CYS A 42 -2.59 8.35 13.54
CA CYS A 42 -3.66 8.96 14.32
C CYS A 42 -3.49 8.67 15.82
N SER A 43 -3.03 7.49 16.20
CA SER A 43 -3.00 7.04 17.59
C SER A 43 -1.70 7.40 18.31
N TYR A 44 -0.58 7.39 17.58
CA TYR A 44 0.78 7.55 18.08
C TYR A 44 1.62 8.42 17.13
N PRO A 45 1.21 9.68 16.86
CA PRO A 45 1.92 10.54 15.92
C PRO A 45 3.38 10.76 16.30
N ASP A 46 3.70 10.78 17.59
CA ASP A 46 5.07 11.00 18.09
C ASP A 46 5.96 9.75 18.02
N GLU A 47 5.40 8.58 17.72
CA GLU A 47 6.14 7.34 17.53
C GLU A 47 6.77 7.27 16.14
N ARG A 48 7.88 7.98 16.02
CA ARG A 48 8.69 8.19 14.82
C ARG A 48 9.07 6.89 14.11
N GLN A 49 9.69 5.94 14.81
CA GLN A 49 10.20 4.71 14.18
C GLN A 49 9.06 3.80 13.69
N PRO A 50 8.03 3.48 14.48
CA PRO A 50 6.88 2.69 14.01
C PRO A 50 6.22 3.25 12.76
N LEU A 51 6.03 4.57 12.71
CA LEU A 51 5.39 5.22 11.58
C LEU A 51 6.25 5.17 10.31
N ALA A 52 7.58 5.34 10.44
CA ALA A 52 8.51 5.17 9.33
C ALA A 52 8.51 3.73 8.78
N TYR A 53 8.51 2.71 9.67
CA TYR A 53 8.44 1.31 9.25
C TYR A 53 7.10 0.97 8.57
N ALA A 54 5.99 1.52 9.05
CA ALA A 54 4.69 1.31 8.43
C ALA A 54 4.65 1.87 6.99
N ALA A 55 5.22 3.05 6.76
CA ALA A 55 5.33 3.61 5.41
C ALA A 55 6.27 2.80 4.49
N ILE A 56 7.39 2.30 5.01
CA ILE A 56 8.27 1.39 4.26
C ILE A 56 7.50 0.12 3.85
N ASN A 57 6.66 -0.42 4.73
CA ASN A 57 5.80 -1.56 4.42
C ASN A 57 4.80 -1.26 3.32
N VAL A 58 4.17 -0.07 3.32
CA VAL A 58 3.31 0.40 2.22
C VAL A 58 4.08 0.40 0.90
N SER A 59 5.27 0.98 0.87
CA SER A 59 6.11 1.01 -0.33
C SER A 59 6.51 -0.38 -0.82
N ILE A 60 6.88 -1.29 0.09
CA ILE A 60 7.19 -2.69 -0.24
C ILE A 60 5.96 -3.41 -0.80
N ALA A 61 4.78 -3.20 -0.23
CA ALA A 61 3.54 -3.78 -0.73
C ALA A 61 3.21 -3.27 -2.13
N SER A 62 3.36 -1.97 -2.38
CA SER A 62 3.15 -1.36 -3.69
C SER A 62 4.12 -1.89 -4.74
N TRP A 63 5.42 -1.97 -4.41
CA TRP A 63 6.41 -2.59 -5.29
C TRP A 63 6.07 -4.05 -5.59
N SER A 64 5.68 -4.81 -4.56
CA SER A 64 5.31 -6.22 -4.71
C SER A 64 4.09 -6.38 -5.62
N LEU A 65 3.09 -5.53 -5.47
CA LEU A 65 1.92 -5.50 -6.36
C LEU A 65 2.31 -5.29 -7.83
N GLY A 66 3.25 -4.38 -8.11
CA GLY A 66 3.83 -4.22 -9.44
C GLY A 66 4.45 -5.50 -9.99
N GLN A 67 5.24 -6.21 -9.18
CA GLN A 67 5.84 -7.50 -9.57
C GLN A 67 4.77 -8.58 -9.83
N TRP A 68 3.72 -8.64 -9.02
CA TRP A 68 2.59 -9.58 -9.20
C TRP A 68 1.85 -9.31 -10.51
N VAL A 69 1.55 -8.04 -10.80
CA VAL A 69 0.89 -7.63 -12.05
C VAL A 69 1.78 -7.91 -13.26
N GLN A 70 3.07 -7.58 -13.19
CA GLN A 70 4.03 -7.88 -14.25
C GLN A 70 4.07 -9.39 -14.53
N SER A 71 4.13 -10.21 -13.49
CA SER A 71 4.17 -11.66 -13.60
C SER A 71 2.89 -12.23 -14.22
N ALA A 72 1.73 -11.68 -13.85
CA ALA A 72 0.44 -12.04 -14.44
C ALA A 72 0.38 -11.67 -15.93
N LYS A 73 0.82 -10.46 -16.30
CA LYS A 73 0.87 -10.00 -17.70
C LYS A 73 1.86 -10.81 -18.54
N LYS A 74 3.06 -11.12 -18.01
CA LYS A 74 4.03 -12.01 -18.67
C LYS A 74 3.45 -13.38 -18.97
N ARG A 75 2.71 -13.95 -18.02
CA ARG A 75 2.03 -15.24 -18.21
C ARG A 75 0.99 -15.15 -19.32
N ALA A 76 0.13 -14.14 -19.29
CA ALA A 76 -0.89 -13.93 -20.30
C ALA A 76 -0.31 -13.71 -21.71
N ALA A 77 0.76 -12.91 -21.85
CA ALA A 77 1.44 -12.69 -23.12
C ALA A 77 2.04 -13.99 -23.66
N ARG A 78 2.68 -14.79 -22.81
CA ARG A 78 3.20 -16.12 -23.20
C ARG A 78 2.11 -17.05 -23.69
N ASP A 79 0.97 -17.09 -23.00
CA ASP A 79 -0.16 -17.95 -23.38
C ASP A 79 -0.76 -17.54 -24.75
N LYS A 80 -0.67 -16.25 -25.09
CA LYS A 80 -1.07 -15.68 -26.40
C LYS A 80 0.04 -15.68 -27.45
N ARG A 81 1.28 -16.08 -27.09
CA ARG A 81 2.49 -15.96 -27.93
C ARG A 81 2.81 -14.52 -28.36
N GLU A 82 2.50 -13.56 -27.50
CA GLU A 82 2.82 -12.14 -27.67
C GLU A 82 4.15 -11.79 -26.99
N GLU A 83 4.86 -10.79 -27.52
CA GLU A 83 6.08 -10.26 -26.89
C GLU A 83 5.73 -9.36 -25.70
N PHE A 84 6.44 -9.53 -24.58
CA PHE A 84 6.27 -8.69 -23.39
C PHE A 84 7.51 -7.83 -23.15
N SER A 85 7.33 -6.52 -23.07
CA SER A 85 8.41 -5.57 -22.76
C SER A 85 8.34 -5.11 -21.31
N ASP A 86 9.36 -5.46 -20.53
CA ASP A 86 9.51 -5.01 -19.14
C ASP A 86 9.59 -3.49 -19.06
N THR A 87 10.35 -2.86 -19.96
CA THR A 87 10.54 -1.40 -19.99
C THR A 87 9.23 -0.66 -20.24
N LEU A 88 8.45 -1.10 -21.24
CA LEU A 88 7.16 -0.47 -21.55
C LEU A 88 6.14 -0.68 -20.42
N PHE A 89 6.17 -1.84 -19.78
CA PHE A 89 5.32 -2.12 -18.62
C PHE A 89 5.59 -1.13 -17.48
N TRP A 90 6.84 -0.97 -17.05
CA TRP A 90 7.18 -0.08 -15.94
C TRP A 90 6.94 1.39 -16.29
N ALA A 91 7.26 1.82 -17.51
CA ALA A 91 6.96 3.18 -17.97
C ALA A 91 5.46 3.48 -17.93
N ASN A 92 4.62 2.56 -18.42
CA ASN A 92 3.17 2.70 -18.36
C ASN A 92 2.65 2.68 -16.91
N LEU A 93 3.20 1.82 -16.06
CA LEU A 93 2.80 1.74 -14.66
C LEU A 93 3.07 3.07 -13.92
N HIS A 94 4.27 3.62 -14.07
CA HIS A 94 4.64 4.89 -13.44
C HIS A 94 3.86 6.09 -13.99
N GLN A 95 3.45 6.04 -15.25
CA GLN A 95 2.56 7.05 -15.83
C GLN A 95 1.16 7.01 -15.20
N MET A 96 0.62 5.81 -14.97
CA MET A 96 -0.74 5.61 -14.46
C MET A 96 -0.82 5.71 -12.93
N ILE A 97 0.28 5.46 -12.25
CA ILE A 97 0.39 5.47 -10.79
C ILE A 97 1.62 6.32 -10.42
N PRO A 98 1.49 7.66 -10.38
CA PRO A 98 2.61 8.57 -10.16
C PRO A 98 3.36 8.30 -8.85
N GLU A 99 2.67 7.82 -7.81
CA GLU A 99 3.25 7.49 -6.51
C GLU A 99 4.15 6.25 -6.55
N GLN A 100 4.04 5.40 -7.58
CA GLN A 100 4.71 4.11 -7.65
C GLN A 100 6.23 4.23 -7.74
N ALA A 101 6.75 5.18 -8.52
CA ALA A 101 8.19 5.34 -8.71
C ALA A 101 8.91 5.58 -7.38
N MET A 102 8.29 6.36 -6.48
CA MET A 102 8.83 6.61 -5.15
C MET A 102 8.70 5.39 -4.23
N CYS A 103 7.60 4.64 -4.32
CA CYS A 103 7.47 3.37 -3.60
C CYS A 103 8.53 2.35 -4.05
N ASP A 104 8.84 2.29 -5.34
CA ASP A 104 9.90 1.43 -5.88
C ASP A 104 11.28 1.84 -5.32
N ALA A 105 11.55 3.15 -5.28
CA ALA A 105 12.77 3.72 -4.71
C ALA A 105 12.95 3.34 -3.23
N ILE A 106 11.91 3.55 -2.41
CA ILE A 106 11.91 3.23 -0.98
C ILE A 106 12.05 1.72 -0.78
N ALA A 107 11.26 0.91 -1.49
CA ALA A 107 11.25 -0.54 -1.34
C ALA A 107 12.63 -1.16 -1.67
N ASN A 108 13.28 -0.71 -2.75
CA ASN A 108 14.60 -1.18 -3.12
C ASN A 108 15.68 -0.73 -2.10
N THR A 109 15.68 0.56 -1.71
CA THR A 109 16.61 1.08 -0.69
C THR A 109 16.46 0.38 0.67
N SER A 110 15.23 0.01 1.05
CA SER A 110 14.99 -0.71 2.29
C SER A 110 15.48 -2.17 2.28
N LYS A 111 15.64 -2.77 1.08
CA LYS A 111 16.08 -4.16 0.89
C LYS A 111 17.57 -4.28 0.62
N HIS A 112 18.17 -3.26 0.02
CA HIS A 112 19.55 -3.25 -0.41
C HIS A 112 20.27 -2.04 0.20
N SER A 113 21.49 -2.23 0.70
CA SER A 113 22.28 -1.12 1.26
C SER A 113 22.63 -0.01 0.25
N ARG A 114 22.37 -0.25 -1.04
CA ARG A 114 22.52 0.70 -2.15
C ARG A 114 21.34 0.51 -3.11
N TYR A 115 20.72 1.60 -3.53
CA TYR A 115 19.71 1.56 -4.57
C TYR A 115 20.37 1.30 -5.92
N GLU A 116 19.99 0.21 -6.59
CA GLU A 116 20.41 -0.10 -7.95
C GLU A 116 19.22 0.08 -8.91
N ALA A 117 19.06 1.27 -9.49
CA ALA A 117 18.41 1.38 -10.79
C ALA A 117 19.31 2.12 -11.77
N ARG A 118 19.24 1.66 -13.02
CA ARG A 118 20.10 2.12 -14.13
C ARG A 118 20.04 3.64 -14.34
N ASP A 119 18.92 4.28 -13.97
CA ASP A 119 18.66 5.70 -14.24
C ASP A 119 18.73 6.59 -12.98
N TRP A 120 19.07 6.06 -11.80
CA TRP A 120 19.10 6.81 -10.53
C TRP A 120 20.48 6.77 -9.88
N GLN A 121 21.53 7.09 -10.63
CA GLN A 121 22.88 7.23 -10.07
C GLN A 121 22.96 8.45 -9.14
N GLY A 122 23.19 8.19 -7.85
CA GLY A 122 23.53 9.21 -6.86
C GLY A 122 22.34 9.89 -6.16
N GLY A 123 21.11 9.39 -6.33
CA GLY A 123 20.00 9.92 -5.56
C GLY A 123 19.73 9.22 -4.24
N GLU A 124 18.93 9.88 -3.42
CA GLU A 124 18.66 9.53 -2.03
C GLU A 124 17.14 9.51 -1.75
N VAL A 125 16.68 8.53 -1.00
CA VAL A 125 15.35 8.56 -0.37
C VAL A 125 15.52 9.11 1.04
N ARG A 126 14.82 10.21 1.34
CA ARG A 126 14.75 10.77 2.68
C ARG A 126 13.38 10.55 3.28
N ILE A 127 13.38 10.36 4.59
CA ILE A 127 12.20 10.22 5.42
C ILE A 127 12.32 11.33 6.46
N ASP A 128 11.61 12.43 6.24
CA ASP A 128 11.74 13.66 7.02
C ASP A 128 10.46 13.87 7.85
N TRP A 129 10.61 14.15 9.14
CA TRP A 129 9.48 14.55 9.97
C TRP A 129 9.17 16.01 9.66
N VAL A 130 7.96 16.27 9.19
CA VAL A 130 7.48 17.62 8.90
C VAL A 130 6.51 17.99 10.02
N GLU A 131 6.84 19.04 10.75
CA GLU A 131 5.91 19.64 11.70
C GLU A 131 4.74 20.24 10.93
N GLY A 132 3.54 19.89 11.39
CA GLY A 132 2.29 20.40 10.87
C GLY A 132 2.06 21.85 11.25
N ASN A 133 0.99 22.40 10.69
CA ASN A 133 0.46 23.72 11.03
C ASN A 133 -1.06 23.62 11.26
N GLU A 134 -1.75 24.75 11.26
CA GLU A 134 -3.20 24.80 11.49
C GLU A 134 -4.01 24.01 10.44
N ASP A 135 -3.48 23.85 9.23
CA ASP A 135 -4.17 23.21 8.10
C ASP A 135 -3.68 21.78 7.80
N VAL A 136 -2.47 21.42 8.25
CA VAL A 136 -1.81 20.16 7.91
C VAL A 136 -1.25 19.52 9.19
N PRO A 137 -1.65 18.30 9.56
CA PRO A 137 -1.08 17.63 10.73
C PRO A 137 0.41 17.32 10.54
N SER A 138 1.15 17.28 11.64
CA SER A 138 2.54 16.79 11.62
C SER A 138 2.60 15.37 11.10
N GLY A 139 3.65 15.04 10.36
CA GLY A 139 3.81 13.70 9.82
C GLY A 139 5.11 13.49 9.09
N TRP A 140 5.34 12.25 8.66
CA TRP A 140 6.47 11.93 7.80
C TRP A 140 6.19 12.30 6.36
N GLN A 141 7.18 12.92 5.73
CA GLN A 141 7.23 13.17 4.31
C GLN A 141 8.37 12.35 3.70
N PHE A 142 8.05 11.57 2.68
CA PHE A 142 9.06 10.87 1.90
C PHE A 142 9.50 11.75 0.76
N SER A 143 10.80 11.87 0.59
CA SER A 143 11.41 12.74 -0.40
C SER A 143 12.32 11.89 -1.28
N HIS A 144 12.01 11.81 -2.57
CA HIS A 144 12.88 11.22 -3.58
C HIS A 144 13.76 12.33 -4.16
N VAL A 145 15.04 12.34 -3.79
CA VAL A 145 16.02 13.35 -4.17
C VAL A 145 16.84 12.85 -5.35
N HIS A 146 16.72 13.51 -6.49
CA HIS A 146 17.56 13.25 -7.66
C HIS A 146 18.71 14.26 -7.69
N SER A 147 19.96 13.77 -7.63
CA SER A 147 21.25 14.47 -7.77
C SER A 147 21.16 16.00 -7.80
N GLY A 148 20.78 16.59 -6.66
CA GLY A 148 20.86 18.03 -6.38
C GLY A 148 19.76 18.95 -6.93
N THR A 149 18.72 18.48 -7.65
CA THR A 149 17.79 19.42 -8.34
C THR A 149 16.30 19.14 -8.20
N ASN A 150 15.85 17.90 -8.05
CA ASN A 150 14.40 17.60 -7.93
C ASN A 150 14.09 16.74 -6.71
N VAL A 151 13.14 17.21 -5.90
CA VAL A 151 12.58 16.49 -4.75
C VAL A 151 11.13 16.14 -5.08
N ALA A 152 10.87 14.89 -5.45
CA ALA A 152 9.49 14.41 -5.49
C ALA A 152 9.06 14.04 -4.06
N LYS A 153 7.91 14.53 -3.62
CA LYS A 153 7.43 14.36 -2.25
C LYS A 153 6.19 13.47 -2.22
N LEU A 154 6.19 12.46 -1.36
CA LEU A 154 5.02 11.65 -1.05
C LEU A 154 4.58 12.02 0.37
N ALA A 155 3.45 12.71 0.46
CA ALA A 155 2.83 13.06 1.73
C ALA A 155 1.84 11.97 2.16
N GLN A 156 1.54 11.88 3.45
CA GLN A 156 0.58 10.94 4.05
C GLN A 156 -0.72 10.74 3.23
N ASN A 157 -1.31 11.83 2.75
CA ASN A 157 -2.58 11.81 2.00
C ASN A 157 -2.49 11.11 0.64
N THR A 158 -1.28 10.87 0.13
CA THR A 158 -1.06 10.24 -1.18
C THR A 158 -1.12 8.72 -1.13
N PHE A 159 -1.00 8.06 0.03
CA PHE A 159 -1.12 6.60 0.10
C PHE A 159 -2.55 6.10 -0.17
N GLN A 160 -3.57 6.91 0.13
CA GLN A 160 -4.92 6.60 -0.31
C GLN A 160 -5.06 6.75 -1.84
N SER A 161 -4.47 7.81 -2.41
CA SER A 161 -4.40 7.99 -3.86
C SER A 161 -3.66 6.83 -4.55
N LEU A 162 -2.57 6.35 -3.95
CA LEU A 162 -1.84 5.17 -4.41
C LEU A 162 -2.75 3.94 -4.46
N CYS A 163 -3.51 3.66 -3.39
CA CYS A 163 -4.47 2.55 -3.38
C CYS A 163 -5.53 2.68 -4.49
N ASN A 164 -6.07 3.89 -4.67
CA ASN A 164 -7.10 4.18 -5.67
C ASN A 164 -6.56 4.07 -7.10
N ASN A 165 -5.36 4.60 -7.36
CA ASN A 165 -4.68 4.54 -8.66
C ASN A 165 -4.33 3.09 -9.01
N TRP A 166 -3.87 2.30 -8.03
CA TRP A 166 -3.70 0.86 -8.21
C TRP A 166 -4.99 0.14 -8.55
N TRP A 167 -6.09 0.41 -7.85
CA TRP A 167 -7.37 -0.23 -8.17
C TRP A 167 -7.81 0.10 -9.60
N ARG A 168 -7.75 1.38 -10.00
CA ARG A 168 -8.06 1.82 -11.37
C ARG A 168 -7.16 1.12 -12.40
N TYR A 169 -5.88 0.97 -12.10
CA TYR A 169 -4.95 0.25 -12.96
C TYR A 169 -5.34 -1.24 -13.11
N LEU A 170 -5.70 -1.90 -11.99
CA LEU A 170 -6.13 -3.30 -12.00
C LEU A 170 -7.41 -3.49 -12.83
N VAL A 171 -8.40 -2.62 -12.66
CA VAL A 171 -9.64 -2.61 -13.47
C VAL A 171 -9.31 -2.39 -14.95
N ALA A 172 -8.55 -1.36 -15.28
CA ALA A 172 -8.20 -1.01 -16.67
C ALA A 172 -7.42 -2.12 -17.40
N HIS A 173 -6.75 -3.00 -16.65
CA HIS A 173 -6.01 -4.12 -17.20
C HIS A 173 -6.69 -5.48 -17.00
N GLY A 174 -7.98 -5.49 -16.64
CA GLY A 174 -8.80 -6.72 -16.60
C GLY A 174 -8.41 -7.69 -15.47
N HIS A 175 -7.78 -7.20 -14.40
CA HIS A 175 -7.53 -8.02 -13.21
C HIS A 175 -8.76 -8.14 -12.31
N THR A 176 -9.77 -7.29 -12.51
CA THR A 176 -11.06 -7.28 -11.79
C THR A 176 -12.09 -6.50 -12.62
N GLU A 177 -13.38 -6.79 -12.43
CA GLU A 177 -14.50 -6.15 -13.14
C GLU A 177 -15.30 -5.17 -12.26
N ASP A 178 -15.09 -5.21 -10.93
CA ASP A 178 -15.90 -4.47 -9.95
C ASP A 178 -15.54 -2.97 -9.84
N GLU A 179 -16.56 -2.14 -9.60
CA GLU A 179 -16.39 -0.80 -9.01
C GLU A 179 -15.62 -0.89 -7.68
N LEU A 180 -14.96 0.21 -7.28
CA LEU A 180 -14.01 0.26 -6.16
C LEU A 180 -14.49 -0.55 -4.94
N ARG A 181 -13.92 -1.75 -4.75
CA ARG A 181 -14.36 -2.67 -3.70
C ARG A 181 -13.68 -2.34 -2.39
N THR A 182 -14.44 -2.03 -1.35
CA THR A 182 -13.88 -1.97 0.01
C THR A 182 -13.43 -3.37 0.45
N PRO A 183 -12.15 -3.59 0.81
CA PRO A 183 -11.69 -4.90 1.27
C PRO A 183 -12.48 -5.37 2.50
N ARG A 184 -12.67 -6.69 2.61
CA ARG A 184 -13.48 -7.28 3.69
C ARG A 184 -13.00 -6.86 5.08
N PHE A 185 -11.69 -6.75 5.30
CA PHE A 185 -11.16 -6.36 6.60
C PHE A 185 -11.56 -4.93 6.98
N LEU A 186 -11.67 -4.01 6.00
CA LEU A 186 -12.05 -2.62 6.25
C LEU A 186 -13.53 -2.53 6.58
N ASN A 187 -14.38 -3.29 5.87
CA ASN A 187 -15.78 -3.46 6.25
C ASN A 187 -15.93 -4.02 7.67
N ASN A 188 -15.16 -5.05 8.02
CA ASN A 188 -15.15 -5.60 9.38
C ASN A 188 -14.69 -4.57 10.42
N LYS A 189 -13.72 -3.71 10.09
CA LYS A 189 -13.25 -2.63 10.96
C LYS A 189 -14.36 -1.59 11.18
N ILE A 190 -15.01 -1.14 10.11
CA ILE A 190 -16.14 -0.21 10.16
C ILE A 190 -17.28 -0.79 11.01
N ALA A 191 -17.68 -2.04 10.76
CA ALA A 191 -18.73 -2.73 11.53
C ALA A 191 -18.40 -2.83 13.02
N ARG A 192 -17.12 -3.03 13.39
CA ARG A 192 -16.70 -3.04 14.81
C ARG A 192 -16.84 -1.67 15.47
N ILE A 193 -16.59 -0.58 14.74
CA ILE A 193 -16.62 0.78 15.28
C ILE A 193 -18.08 1.27 15.41
N PHE A 194 -18.89 1.03 14.39
CA PHE A 194 -20.25 1.60 14.27
C PHE A 194 -21.37 0.59 14.59
N GLY A 195 -21.03 -0.68 14.81
CA GLY A 195 -21.98 -1.79 14.93
C GLY A 195 -22.54 -2.26 13.58
N ASP A 196 -23.34 -3.33 13.59
CA ASP A 196 -24.07 -3.85 12.40
C ASP A 196 -25.26 -2.95 12.01
N ARG A 197 -25.15 -1.63 12.22
CA ARG A 197 -26.21 -0.72 11.77
C ARG A 197 -26.18 -0.70 10.25
N PRO A 198 -27.30 -1.03 9.56
CA PRO A 198 -27.37 -0.80 8.13
C PRO A 198 -27.04 0.67 7.87
N LEU A 199 -26.06 0.93 7.01
CA LEU A 199 -25.85 2.27 6.48
C LEU A 199 -27.14 2.60 5.72
N GLU A 200 -28.00 3.43 6.31
CA GLU A 200 -29.14 3.99 5.61
C GLU A 200 -28.58 4.80 4.45
N VAL A 201 -28.55 4.19 3.27
CA VAL A 201 -28.35 4.90 2.01
C VAL A 201 -29.59 5.75 1.86
N GLY A 202 -29.51 7.01 2.29
CA GLY A 202 -30.57 7.97 2.08
C GLY A 202 -30.87 8.01 0.59
N GLU A 203 -32.05 7.53 0.20
CA GLU A 203 -32.58 7.74 -1.13
C GLU A 203 -32.53 9.24 -1.39
N ALA A 204 -31.72 9.64 -2.38
CA ALA A 204 -31.79 10.97 -2.93
C ALA A 204 -33.21 11.17 -3.46
N LYS A 205 -34.04 11.86 -2.69
CA LYS A 205 -35.36 12.27 -3.14
C LYS A 205 -35.17 13.29 -4.27
N GLY A 206 -35.55 12.85 -5.48
CA GLY A 206 -36.10 13.59 -6.62
C GLY A 206 -35.62 15.02 -6.86
#